data_AF-A0A1W1UB24-F1
#
_entry.id   AF-A0A1W1UB24-F1
#
_cell.length_a   1.000
_cell.length_b   1.000
_cell.length_c   1.000
_cell.angle_alpha   90.00
_cell.angle_beta   90.00
_cell.angle_gamma   90.00
#
_symmetry.space_group_name_H-M   'P 1'
#
loop_
_entity.id
_entity.type
_entity.pdbx_description
1 polymer ?
#
loop_
_entity_poly.entity_id
_entity_poly.type
_entity_poly.pdbx_seq_one_letter_code
_entity_poly.pdbx_strand_id
1 'polypeptide(L)' 'MEEDPNSNAAAPRAAQVYVLRMWQEGNADGVTWRASTRTGTHGERRYFASVDELLEFLYREALRV' A
#
# COMPACT_ATOMS: atom_id res chain seq x y z
N MET A 1 -35.47 -31.09 -5.90
CA MET A 1 -34.14 -30.46 -6.02
C MET A 1 -34.40 -29.06 -6.52
N GLU A 2 -34.65 -28.15 -5.59
CA GLU A 2 -34.74 -26.73 -5.89
C GLU A 2 -33.32 -26.20 -5.68
N GLU A 3 -32.63 -25.87 -6.77
CA GLU A 3 -31.36 -25.15 -6.67
C GLU A 3 -31.66 -23.72 -6.26
N ASP A 4 -31.23 -23.33 -5.06
CA ASP A 4 -31.26 -21.94 -4.60
C ASP A 4 -30.37 -21.08 -5.52
N PRO A 5 -30.94 -20.14 -6.29
CA PRO A 5 -30.18 -19.23 -7.13
C PRO A 5 -29.85 -18.00 -6.30
N ASN A 6 -29.09 -18.14 -5.21
CA ASN A 6 -28.70 -16.95 -4.45
C ASN A 6 -27.24 -16.94 -4.00
N SER A 7 -26.57 -15.95 -4.57
CA SER A 7 -25.40 -15.26 -4.04
C SER A 7 -24.08 -16.00 -4.12
N ASN A 8 -23.59 -16.10 -5.35
CA ASN A 8 -22.21 -15.70 -5.64
C ASN A 8 -22.03 -14.19 -5.39
N ALA A 9 -22.32 -13.72 -4.17
CA ALA A 9 -21.90 -12.41 -3.72
C ALA A 9 -20.43 -12.58 -3.35
N ALA A 10 -19.54 -12.26 -4.31
CA ALA A 10 -18.11 -12.23 -4.07
C ALA A 10 -17.87 -11.55 -2.71
N ALA A 11 -17.33 -12.30 -1.75
CA ALA A 11 -17.06 -11.78 -0.42
C ALA A 11 -16.36 -10.42 -0.57
N PRO A 12 -16.79 -9.36 0.15
CA PRO A 12 -16.19 -8.05 -0.01
C PRO A 12 -14.68 -8.21 0.14
N ARG A 13 -13.92 -7.82 -0.89
CA ARG A 13 -12.45 -7.91 -0.89
C ARG A 13 -11.98 -7.30 0.43
N ALA A 14 -11.26 -8.07 1.23
CA ALA A 14 -10.78 -7.63 2.52
C ALA A 14 -10.05 -6.30 2.34
N ALA A 15 -10.43 -5.28 3.13
CA ALA A 15 -9.81 -3.96 3.02
C ALA A 15 -8.30 -4.09 3.24
N GLN A 16 -7.52 -3.64 2.25
CA GLN A 16 -6.07 -3.69 2.32
C GLN A 16 -5.55 -2.44 3.04
N VAL A 17 -4.92 -2.62 4.21
CA VAL A 17 -4.35 -1.52 5.00
C VAL A 17 -2.86 -1.39 4.72
N TYR A 18 -2.39 -0.17 4.46
CA TYR A 18 -0.97 0.16 4.33
C TYR A 18 -0.54 1.11 5.44
N VAL A 19 0.61 0.83 6.06
CA VAL A 19 1.24 1.72 7.04
C VAL A 19 2.40 2.44 6.38
N LEU A 20 2.31 3.77 6.36
CA LEU A 20 3.30 4.65 5.73
C LEU A 20 4.23 5.24 6.77
N ARG A 21 5.51 5.34 6.42
CA ARG A 21 6.51 6.10 7.17
C ARG A 21 7.24 7.03 6.21
N MET A 22 7.30 8.31 6.54
CA MET A 22 8.07 9.32 5.84
C MET A 22 9.05 9.94 6.82
N TRP A 23 10.28 10.21 6.37
CA TRP A 23 11.30 10.85 7.18
C TRP A 23 12.25 11.64 6.29
N GLN A 24 12.97 12.58 6.90
CA GLN A 24 14.04 13.31 6.25
C GLN A 24 15.38 12.71 6.67
N GLU A 25 16.28 12.55 5.71
CA GLU A 25 17.69 12.25 5.93
C GLU A 25 18.48 13.49 5.53
N GLY A 26 19.15 14.12 6.50
CA GLY A 26 20.03 15.26 6.26
C GLY A 26 21.49 14.84 6.36
N ASN A 27 22.31 15.26 5.41
CA ASN A 27 23.77 15.22 5.50
C ASN A 27 24.36 16.61 5.13
N ALA A 28 25.68 16.70 5.05
CA ALA A 28 26.37 17.96 4.68
C ALA A 28 25.97 18.50 3.30
N ASP A 29 25.44 17.64 2.42
CA ASP A 29 25.07 17.97 1.04
C ASP A 29 23.58 18.33 0.87
N GLY A 30 22.77 18.21 1.93
CA GLY A 30 21.37 18.64 1.94
C GLY A 30 20.42 17.72 2.68
N VAL A 31 19.12 17.98 2.53
CA VAL A 31 18.02 17.21 3.13
C VAL A 31 17.27 16.46 2.05
N THR A 32 17.18 15.14 2.17
CA THR A 32 16.43 14.26 1.26
C THR A 32 15.26 13.63 1.98
N TRP A 33 14.09 13.61 1.35
CA TRP A 33 12.93 12.88 1.84
C TRP A 33 13.01 11.41 1.47
N ARG A 34 12.74 10.53 2.44
CA ARG A 34 12.62 9.09 2.26
C ARG A 34 11.25 8.62 2.69
N ALA A 35 10.83 7.50 2.12
CA ALA A 35 9.55 6.90 2.47
C ALA A 35 9.62 5.37 2.49
N SER A 36 8.71 4.75 3.24
CA SER A 36 8.49 3.32 3.22
C SER A 36 7.03 2.99 3.47
N THR A 37 6.57 1.87 2.93
CA THR A 37 5.24 1.31 3.21
C THR A 37 5.36 -0.13 3.68
N ARG A 38 4.38 -0.60 4.45
CA ARG A 38 4.19 -2.03 4.73
C ARG A 38 2.69 -2.36 4.65
N THR A 39 2.38 -3.57 4.23
CA THR A 39 1.01 -4.12 4.29
C THR A 39 0.67 -4.57 5.72
N GLY A 40 -0.40 -4.03 6.30
CA GLY A 40 -0.81 -4.34 7.67
C GLY A 40 0.29 -4.07 8.71
N THR A 41 0.26 -4.78 9.84
CA THR A 41 1.29 -4.65 10.89
C THR A 41 2.48 -5.60 10.69
N HIS A 42 2.28 -6.71 9.99
CA HIS A 42 3.26 -7.80 9.84
C HIS A 42 3.78 -8.00 8.41
N GLY A 43 3.29 -7.26 7.42
CA GLY A 43 3.76 -7.39 6.04
C GLY A 43 5.16 -6.87 5.81
N GLU A 44 5.72 -7.25 4.66
CA GLU A 44 7.03 -6.81 4.21
C GLU A 44 7.08 -5.29 4.05
N ARG A 45 8.19 -4.69 4.49
CA ARG A 45 8.42 -3.25 4.36
C ARG A 45 9.18 -2.97 3.08
N ARG A 46 8.60 -2.12 2.24
CA ARG A 46 9.21 -1.59 1.02
C ARG A 46 9.68 -0.16 1.25
N TYR A 47 10.90 0.14 0.82
CA TYR A 47 11.52 1.46 0.92
C TYR A 47 11.52 2.16 -0.44
N PHE A 48 11.45 3.49 -0.41
CA PHE A 48 11.41 4.36 -1.58
C PHE A 48 12.41 5.50 -1.42
N ALA A 49 13.00 5.93 -2.53
CA ALA A 49 13.99 7.00 -2.53
C ALA A 49 13.36 8.38 -2.35
N SER A 50 12.05 8.52 -2.63
CA SER A 50 11.25 9.73 -2.47
C SER A 50 9.81 9.41 -2.03
N VAL A 51 9.05 10.45 -1.68
CA VAL A 51 7.61 10.33 -1.39
C VAL A 51 6.81 10.05 -2.67
N ASP A 52 7.22 10.63 -3.80
CA ASP A 52 6.53 10.46 -5.09
C ASP A 52 6.55 9.00 -5.57
N GLU A 53 7.69 8.32 -5.44
CA GLU A 53 7.82 6.90 -5.76
C GLU A 53 6.88 6.03 -4.90
N LEU A 54 6.73 6.38 -3.62
CA LEU A 54 5.79 5.69 -2.73
C LEU A 54 4.35 5.89 -3.20
N LEU A 55 3.98 7.11 -3.56
CA LEU A 55 2.62 7.44 -4.01
C LEU A 55 2.32 6.73 -5.33
N GLU A 56 3.25 6.75 -6.29
CA GLU A 56 3.11 6.03 -7.56
C GLU A 56 2.88 4.53 -7.34
N PHE A 57 3.61 3.93 -6.40
CA PHE A 57 3.39 2.54 -6.01
C PHE A 57 1.96 2.32 -5.48
N LEU A 58 1.48 3.15 -4.54
CA LEU A 58 0.13 3.02 -3.98
C LEU A 58 -0.96 3.23 -5.02
N TYR A 59 -0.80 4.18 -5.95
CA TYR A 59 -1.72 4.40 -7.04
C TYR A 59 -1.84 3.15 -7.92
N ARG A 60 -0.72 2.53 -8.28
CA ARG A 60 -0.73 1.29 -9.05
C ARG A 60 -1.42 0.15 -8.30
N GLU A 61 -1.20 0.02 -7.00
CA GLU A 61 -1.88 -0.98 -6.17
C GLU A 61 -3.39 -0.74 -6.09
N ALA A 62 -3.82 0.51 -5.93
CA ALA A 62 -5.23 0.89 -5.89
C ALA A 62 -5.93 0.74 -7.26
N LEU A 63 -5.20 0.75 -8.36
CA LEU A 63 -5.73 0.58 -9.72
C LEU A 63 -5.69 -0.87 -10.22
N ARG A 64 -4.98 -1.78 -9.53
CA ARG A 64 -4.97 -3.22 -9.82
C ARG A 64 -6.28 -3.94 -9.44
N VAL A 65 -7.35 -3.18 -9.21
CA VAL A 65 -8.67 -3.66 -8.79
C VAL A 65 -9.32 -4.49 -9.89
#